data_AF-A0A950VGL9-F1
#
_entry.id   AF-A0A950VGL9-F1
#
_cell.length_a   1.000
_cell.length_b   1.000
_cell.length_c   1.000
_cell.angle_alpha   90.00
_cell.angle_beta   90.00
_cell.angle_gamma   90.00
#
_symmetry.space_group_name_H-M   'P 1'
#
loop_
_entity.id
_entity.type
_entity.pdbx_description
1 polymer ?
#
loop_
_entity_poly.entity_id
_entity_poly.type
_entity_poly.pdbx_seq_one_letter_code
_entity_poly.pdbx_strand_id
1 'polypeptide(L)' 'MILLSCSGLARGFDEGPLFEEIGFELFSGERVGLVGPNGAGKTT' A
#
# COMPACT_ATOMS: atom_id res chain seq x y z
N MET A 1 1.51 8.92 -17.63
CA MET A 1 0.40 9.59 -16.90
C MET A 1 0.28 8.93 -15.54
N ILE A 2 0.22 9.70 -14.47
CA ILE A 2 -0.02 9.15 -13.13
C ILE A 2 -1.46 8.64 -13.03
N LEU A 3 -1.63 7.41 -12.54
CA LEU A 3 -2.94 6.76 -12.37
C LEU A 3 -3.38 6.80 -10.90
N LEU A 4 -2.43 6.62 -9.99
CA LEU A 4 -2.65 6.66 -8.54
C LEU A 4 -1.43 7.29 -7.86
N SER A 5 -1.67 8.08 -6.82
CA SER A 5 -0.65 8.59 -5.91
C SER A 5 -1.20 8.51 -4.50
N CYS A 6 -0.39 8.05 -3.55
CA CYS A 6 -0.71 8.13 -2.14
C CYS A 6 0.51 8.55 -1.31
N SER A 7 0.22 9.20 -0.19
CA SER A 7 1.22 9.59 0.81
C SER A 7 0.62 9.41 2.20
N GLY A 8 1.40 8.91 3.15
CA GLY A 8 0.96 8.72 4.53
C GLY A 8 -0.16 7.69 4.70
N LEU A 9 -0.28 6.72 3.79
CA LEU A 9 -1.32 5.71 3.88
C LEU A 9 -1.05 4.80 5.09
N ALA A 10 -2.04 4.69 5.96
CA ALA A 10 -2.04 3.81 7.12
C ALA A 10 -3.32 2.97 7.15
N ARG A 11 -3.21 1.73 7.59
CA ARG A 11 -4.36 0.84 7.77
C ARG A 11 -4.11 -0.08 8.94
N GLY A 12 -5.15 -0.29 9.74
CA GLY A 12 -5.14 -1.16 10.90
C GLY A 12 -6.52 -1.62 11.27
N PHE A 13 -6.58 -2.51 12.26
CA PHE A 13 -7.79 -2.90 12.97
C PHE A 13 -7.68 -2.46 14.43
N ASP A 14 -8.63 -2.88 15.28
CA ASP A 14 -8.66 -2.52 16.70
C ASP A 14 -7.37 -2.93 17.45
N GLU A 15 -6.69 -3.96 16.96
CA GLU A 15 -5.44 -4.50 17.53
C GLU A 15 -4.19 -3.69 17.16
N GLY A 16 -4.31 -2.74 16.22
CA GLY A 16 -3.21 -1.87 15.79
C GLY A 16 -3.03 -1.79 14.26
N PRO A 17 -2.00 -1.05 13.81
CA PRO A 17 -1.71 -0.87 12.39
C PRO A 17 -1.13 -2.14 11.75
N LEU A 18 -1.61 -2.47 10.55
CA LEU A 18 -0.96 -3.41 9.63
C LEU A 18 0.26 -2.76 8.97
N PHE A 19 0.14 -1.47 8.66
CA PHE A 19 1.20 -0.63 8.13
C PHE A 19 0.88 0.85 8.40
N GLU A 20 1.92 1.66 8.42
CA GLU A 20 1.84 3.12 8.55
C GLU A 20 2.80 3.76 7.55
N GLU A 21 2.52 5.02 7.19
CA GLU A 21 3.39 5.87 6.36
C GLU A 21 3.76 5.29 4.99
N ILE A 22 2.86 4.52 4.37
CA ILE A 22 3.06 4.07 2.99
C ILE A 22 2.85 5.24 2.00
N GLY A 23 3.79 5.37 1.07
CA GLY A 23 3.66 6.28 -0.07
C GLY A 23 4.16 5.62 -1.35
N PHE A 24 3.38 5.75 -2.44
CA PHE A 24 3.77 5.28 -3.76
C PHE A 24 2.97 5.97 -4.86
N GLU A 25 3.48 5.88 -6.08
CA GLU A 25 2.84 6.34 -7.30
C GLU A 25 2.73 5.17 -8.26
N LEU A 26 1.61 5.09 -8.99
CA LEU A 26 1.41 4.12 -10.07
C LEU A 26 1.21 4.88 -11.37
N PHE A 27 1.97 4.51 -12.39
CA PHE A 27 1.90 5.12 -13.71
C PHE A 27 1.18 4.19 -14.70
N SER A 28 0.48 4.80 -15.65
CA SER A 28 -0.19 4.08 -16.73
C SER A 28 0.78 3.20 -17.51
N GLY A 29 0.47 1.91 -17.62
CA GLY A 29 1.27 0.91 -18.34
C GLY A 29 2.26 0.14 -17.46
N GLU A 30 2.43 0.51 -16.19
CA GLU A 30 3.29 -0.22 -15.25
C GLU A 30 2.65 -1.53 -14.78
N ARG A 31 3.51 -2.49 -14.45
CA ARG A 31 3.14 -3.72 -13.73
C ARG A 31 3.83 -3.70 -12.39
N VAL A 32 3.04 -3.60 -11.32
CA VAL A 32 3.53 -3.51 -9.94
C VAL A 32 3.10 -4.75 -9.16
N GLY A 33 4.00 -5.27 -8.34
CA GLY A 33 3.73 -6.38 -7.42
C GLY A 33 3.89 -5.91 -5.98
N LEU A 34 2.95 -6.28 -5.12
CA LEU A 34 3.03 -6.02 -3.69
C LEU A 34 3.53 -7.28 -2.97
N VAL A 35 4.70 -7.20 -2.33
CA VAL A 35 5.41 -8.36 -1.76
C VAL A 35 5.66 -8.14 -0.27
N GLY A 36 5.56 -9.21 0.52
CA GLY A 36 5.77 -9.19 1.96
C GLY A 36 5.10 -10.38 2.66
N PRO A 37 5.38 -10.58 3.97
CA PRO A 37 4.83 -11.69 4.76
C PRO A 37 3.30 -11.72 4.80
N ASN A 38 2.71 -12.86 5.15
CA ASN A 38 1.26 -12.95 5.42
C ASN A 38 0.91 -12.05 6.62
N GLY A 39 -0.21 -11.33 6.52
CA GLY A 39 -0.62 -10.34 7.52
C GLY A 39 -0.06 -8.93 7.33
N ALA A 40 0.89 -8.69 6.41
CA ALA A 40 1.48 -7.36 6.20
C ALA A 40 0.57 -6.33 5.46
N GLY A 41 -0.74 -6.59 5.34
CA GLY A 41 -1.69 -5.64 4.72
C GLY A 41 -1.71 -5.60 3.19
N LYS A 42 -1.18 -6.62 2.49
CA LYS A 42 -1.09 -6.61 1.01
C LYS A 42 -2.44 -6.72 0.27
N THR A 43 -3.43 -7.37 0.87
CA THR A 43 -4.77 -7.58 0.28
C THR A 43 -5.82 -6.64 0.87
N THR A 44 -5.49 -5.97 1.97
CA THR A 44 -6.42 -5.28 2.87
C THR A 44 -6.57 -3.81 2.53
#